data_AF-L0IIQ3-F1
#
_entry.id   AF-L0IIQ3-F1
#
_cell.length_a   1.000
_cell.length_b   1.000
_cell.length_c   1.000
_cell.angle_alpha   90.00
_cell.angle_beta   90.00
_cell.angle_gamma   90.00
#
_symmetry.space_group_name_H-M   'P 1'
#
loop_
_entity.id
_entity.type
_entity.pdbx_description
1 polymer ?
#
loop_
_entity_poly.entity_id
_entity_poly.type
_entity_poly.pdbx_seq_one_letter_code
_entity_poly.pdbx_strand_id
1 'polypeptide(L)'
;MIKVYSKTNKYGIIYGKIDSYNWYALVQDDIVDYGINPNTLAKGSGRVSRLFVYKEVKAATMNQNTVMESVIADYRHSWNLLKSDQKELIKKLVNYLELRYSLKVLKEAK
;
A
#
# COMPACT_ATOMS: atom_id res chain seq x y z
N MET A 1 4.77 -12.64 -3.61
CA MET A 1 3.34 -12.68 -4.02
C MET A 1 2.52 -11.75 -3.14
N ILE A 2 1.51 -11.06 -3.68
CA ILE A 2 0.60 -10.20 -2.90
C ILE A 2 -0.60 -11.04 -2.44
N LYS A 3 -0.94 -10.94 -1.16
CA LYS A 3 -2.14 -11.53 -0.54
C LYS A 3 -2.97 -10.41 0.08
N VAL A 4 -4.28 -10.44 -0.10
CA VAL A 4 -5.22 -9.49 0.50
C VAL A 4 -6.08 -10.21 1.53
N TYR A 5 -6.23 -9.65 2.72
CA TYR A 5 -7.00 -10.22 3.82
C TYR A 5 -8.27 -9.43 4.13
N SER A 6 -8.36 -8.18 3.68
CA SER A 6 -9.57 -7.37 3.85
C SER A 6 -10.75 -7.96 3.08
N LYS A 7 -11.93 -8.03 3.72
CA LYS A 7 -13.19 -8.41 3.05
C LYS A 7 -13.62 -7.38 1.99
N THR A 8 -13.20 -6.13 2.14
CA THR A 8 -13.50 -5.05 1.19
C THR A 8 -12.62 -5.17 -0.05
N ASN A 9 -13.26 -5.22 -1.21
CA ASN A 9 -12.60 -5.54 -2.47
C ASN A 9 -12.23 -4.34 -3.34
N LYS A 10 -12.63 -3.11 -3.00
CA LYS A 10 -12.47 -1.94 -3.89
C LYS A 10 -11.76 -0.76 -3.28
N TYR A 11 -12.37 -0.12 -2.29
CA TYR A 11 -11.90 1.12 -1.67
C TYR A 11 -12.08 1.02 -0.15
N GLY A 12 -11.56 2.01 0.58
CA GLY A 12 -11.46 1.99 2.03
C GLY A 12 -10.17 1.31 2.50
N ILE A 13 -10.21 0.77 3.71
CA ILE A 13 -9.05 0.14 4.35
C ILE A 13 -8.86 -1.26 3.78
N ILE A 14 -7.69 -1.49 3.18
CA ILE A 14 -7.28 -2.76 2.59
C ILE A 14 -5.97 -3.17 3.28
N TYR A 15 -5.83 -4.44 3.62
CA TYR A 15 -4.62 -4.94 4.28
C TYR A 15 -4.28 -6.35 3.82
N GLY A 16 -3.02 -6.73 4.01
CA GLY A 16 -2.51 -7.97 3.46
C GLY A 16 -1.03 -8.22 3.73
N LYS A 17 -0.45 -9.12 2.93
CA LYS A 17 1.00 -9.37 2.88
C LYS A 17 1.54 -9.21 1.46
N ILE A 18 2.76 -8.71 1.31
CA ILE A 18 3.54 -8.75 0.07
C ILE A 18 4.89 -9.35 0.40
N ASP A 19 5.18 -10.51 -0.20
CA ASP A 19 6.35 -11.31 0.14
C ASP A 19 6.40 -11.59 1.66
N SER A 20 7.40 -11.12 2.39
CA SER A 20 7.53 -11.28 3.85
C SER A 20 7.01 -10.08 4.67
N TYR A 21 6.46 -9.06 4.02
CA TYR A 21 6.02 -7.82 4.66
C TYR A 21 4.50 -7.78 4.85
N ASN A 22 4.07 -7.25 5.98
CA ASN A 22 2.68 -6.86 6.22
C ASN A 22 2.44 -5.47 5.64
N TRP A 23 1.22 -5.20 5.20
CA TRP A 23 0.83 -3.87 4.74
C TRP A 23 -0.63 -3.57 5.06
N TYR A 24 -0.91 -2.27 5.20
CA TYR A 24 -2.25 -1.74 5.06
C TYR A 24 -2.23 -0.48 4.20
N ALA A 25 -3.35 -0.21 3.55
CA ALA A 25 -3.54 0.94 2.69
C ALA A 25 -4.94 1.51 2.88
N LEU A 26 -5.06 2.82 2.71
CA LEU A 26 -6.34 3.48 2.49
C LEU A 26 -6.45 3.80 1.00
N VAL A 27 -7.42 3.18 0.33
CA VAL A 27 -7.65 3.35 -1.12
C VAL A 27 -8.92 4.16 -1.34
N GLN A 28 -8.81 5.23 -2.11
CA GLN A 28 -9.92 6.12 -2.45
C GLN A 28 -10.75 5.55 -3.62
N ASP A 29 -12.01 5.95 -3.66
CA ASP A 29 -12.94 5.69 -4.75
C ASP A 29 -12.65 6.53 -6.00
N ASP A 30 -11.97 7.67 -5.85
CA ASP A 30 -11.46 8.52 -6.93
C ASP A 30 -9.96 8.77 -6.85
N ILE A 31 -9.38 9.24 -7.97
CA ILE A 31 -8.00 9.70 -8.00
C ILE A 31 -7.93 11.01 -7.20
N VAL A 32 -6.96 11.11 -6.28
CA VAL A 32 -6.80 12.27 -5.39
C VAL A 32 -5.42 12.90 -5.55
N ASP A 33 -5.33 14.21 -5.28
CA ASP A 33 -4.12 15.03 -5.35
C ASP A 33 -3.10 14.71 -4.24
N TYR A 34 -3.54 14.01 -3.20
CA TYR A 34 -2.72 13.51 -2.11
C TYR A 34 -2.48 11.99 -2.16
N GLY A 35 -2.81 11.33 -3.27
CA GLY A 35 -2.57 9.92 -3.49
C GLY A 35 -1.12 9.62 -3.88
N ILE A 36 -0.74 8.35 -3.93
CA ILE A 36 0.56 7.92 -4.46
C ILE A 36 0.44 7.72 -5.97
N ASN A 37 1.20 8.48 -6.75
CA ASN A 37 1.30 8.27 -8.19
C ASN A 37 1.90 6.88 -8.48
N PRO A 38 1.18 5.96 -9.16
CA PRO A 38 1.65 4.59 -9.35
C PRO A 38 2.89 4.48 -10.25
N ASN A 39 3.15 5.48 -11.09
CA ASN A 39 4.27 5.47 -12.04
C ASN A 39 5.56 6.00 -11.39
N THR A 40 5.44 7.01 -10.53
CA THR A 40 6.60 7.74 -9.98
C THR A 40 6.79 7.55 -8.48
N LEU A 41 5.80 6.97 -7.79
CA LEU A 41 5.64 6.99 -6.33
C LEU A 41 5.57 8.39 -5.72
N ALA A 42 5.55 9.47 -6.50
CA ALA A 42 5.39 10.82 -5.96
C ALA A 42 3.98 11.04 -5.39
N LYS A 43 3.79 12.11 -4.64
CA LYS A 43 2.45 12.58 -4.26
C LYS A 43 1.69 13.04 -5.51
N GLY A 44 0.39 12.74 -5.55
CA GLY A 44 -0.56 13.14 -6.58
C GLY A 44 -1.02 11.99 -7.47
N SER A 45 -2.17 12.20 -8.13
CA SER A 45 -2.66 11.37 -9.23
C SER A 45 -2.71 9.86 -8.94
N GLY A 46 -3.11 9.48 -7.73
CA GLY A 46 -3.31 8.09 -7.32
C GLY A 46 -4.49 7.93 -6.38
N ARG A 47 -4.93 6.69 -6.17
CA ARG A 47 -6.03 6.29 -5.28
C ARG A 47 -5.53 5.85 -3.92
N VAL A 48 -4.31 5.32 -3.84
CA VAL A 48 -3.70 4.97 -2.54
C VAL A 48 -3.32 6.25 -1.80
N SER A 49 -4.11 6.66 -0.79
CA SER A 49 -3.86 7.90 -0.02
C SER A 49 -3.10 7.66 1.28
N ARG A 50 -3.10 6.42 1.78
CA ARG A 50 -2.23 5.98 2.88
C ARG A 50 -1.64 4.63 2.53
N LEU A 51 -0.37 4.44 2.89
CA LEU A 51 0.30 3.16 2.76
C LEU A 51 1.26 2.98 3.91
N PHE A 52 1.19 1.83 4.56
CA PHE A 52 2.14 1.44 5.58
C PHE A 52 2.58 0.01 5.32
N VAL A 53 3.89 -0.22 5.28
CA VAL A 53 4.49 -1.53 5.01
C VAL A 53 5.57 -1.80 6.04
N TYR A 54 5.52 -2.98 6.66
CA TYR A 54 6.37 -3.31 7.80
C TYR A 54 6.67 -4.80 7.90
N LYS A 55 7.82 -5.14 8.50
CA LYS A 55 8.15 -6.50 8.91
C LYS A 55 7.41 -6.86 10.19
N GLU A 56 7.07 -8.13 10.34
CA GLU A 56 6.51 -8.64 11.58
C GLU A 56 7.54 -8.54 12.71
N VAL A 57 7.18 -7.90 13.82
CA VAL A 57 8.01 -7.78 15.01
C VAL A 57 7.55 -8.81 16.02
N LYS A 58 8.47 -9.65 16.50
CA LYS A 58 8.16 -10.64 17.53
C LYS A 58 7.81 -9.93 18.84
N ALA A 59 6.76 -10.38 19.52
CA ALA A 59 6.30 -9.78 20.78
C ALA A 59 7.41 -9.71 21.84
N ALA A 60 8.25 -10.75 21.94
CA ALA A 60 9.36 -10.82 22.89
C ALA A 60 10.43 -9.73 22.71
N THR A 61 10.54 -9.15 21.51
CA THR A 61 11.52 -8.10 21.19
C THR A 61 10.85 -6.76 20.90
N MET A 62 9.54 -6.64 21.10
CA MET A 62 8.77 -5.48 20.68
C MET A 62 9.04 -4.29 21.61
N ASN A 63 9.74 -3.31 21.08
CA ASN A 63 9.91 -1.97 21.65
C ASN A 63 9.80 -0.92 20.54
N GLN A 64 9.78 0.36 20.91
CA GLN A 64 9.61 1.45 19.95
C GLN A 64 10.65 1.42 18.81
N ASN A 65 11.92 1.17 19.12
CA ASN A 65 13.00 1.12 18.13
C ASN A 65 12.79 -0.02 17.13
N THR A 66 12.54 -1.23 17.63
CA THR A 66 12.30 -2.40 16.76
C THR A 66 11.07 -2.25 15.87
N VAL A 67 10.02 -1.58 16.36
CA VAL A 67 8.84 -1.26 15.55
C VAL A 67 9.21 -0.27 14.45
N MET A 68 9.94 0.80 14.78
CA MET A 68 10.38 1.78 13.77
C MET A 68 11.30 1.15 12.71
N GLU A 69 12.25 0.32 13.12
CA GLU A 69 13.16 -0.40 12.21
C GLU A 69 12.44 -1.34 11.26
N SER A 70 11.32 -1.93 11.72
CA SER A 70 10.48 -2.83 10.92
C SER A 70 9.78 -2.13 9.76
N VAL A 71 9.54 -0.82 9.85
CA VAL A 71 8.83 -0.05 8.82
C VAL A 71 9.74 0.11 7.60
N ILE A 72 9.21 -0.21 6.42
CA ILE A 72 9.91 0.00 5.14
C ILE A 72 9.31 1.14 4.32
N ALA A 73 8.03 1.44 4.56
CA ALA A 73 7.32 2.51 3.88
C ALA A 73 6.20 3.05 4.79
N ASP A 74 6.11 4.37 4.91
CA ASP A 74 5.03 5.09 5.58
C ASP A 74 4.66 6.32 4.74
N TYR A 75 3.44 6.29 4.19
CA TYR A 75 2.86 7.35 3.39
C TYR A 75 1.57 7.83 4.06
N ARG A 76 1.51 9.11 4.43
CA ARG A 76 0.34 9.79 5.02
C ARG A 76 0.08 11.08 4.27
N HIS A 77 -0.44 10.98 3.05
CA HIS A 77 -0.56 12.10 2.09
C HIS A 77 0.78 12.70 1.60
N SER A 78 1.90 12.18 2.13
CA SER A 78 3.28 12.38 1.71
C SER A 78 4.13 11.25 2.29
N TRP A 79 5.32 10.99 1.72
CA TRP A 79 6.25 10.01 2.29
C TRP A 79 6.84 10.54 3.59
N ASN A 80 6.59 9.84 4.69
CA ASN A 80 7.36 9.97 5.92
C ASN A 80 8.60 9.07 5.87
N LEU A 81 8.47 7.92 5.21
CA LEU A 81 9.56 6.97 5.01
C LEU A 81 9.33 6.18 3.71
N LEU A 82 10.38 6.05 2.90
CA LEU A 82 10.45 5.12 1.79
C LEU A 82 11.88 4.65 1.64
N LYS A 83 12.17 3.41 2.06
CA LYS A 83 13.52 2.83 1.90
C LYS A 83 13.80 2.63 0.41
N SER A 84 14.94 3.15 -0.08
CA SER A 84 15.26 3.23 -1.50
C SER A 84 15.37 1.86 -2.18
N ASP A 85 15.92 0.89 -1.47
CA ASP A 85 16.06 -0.52 -1.87
C ASP A 85 14.72 -1.26 -1.99
N GLN A 86 13.64 -0.71 -1.41
CA GLN A 86 12.30 -1.30 -1.43
C GLN A 86 11.36 -0.63 -2.43
N LYS A 87 11.80 0.37 -3.20
CA LYS A 87 10.95 1.14 -4.12
C LYS A 87 10.20 0.26 -5.12
N GLU A 88 10.83 -0.76 -5.67
CA GLU A 88 10.17 -1.68 -6.63
C GLU A 88 9.05 -2.50 -5.98
N LEU A 89 9.26 -2.96 -4.74
CA LEU A 89 8.23 -3.67 -3.98
C LEU A 89 7.04 -2.76 -3.69
N ILE A 90 7.31 -1.51 -3.30
CA ILE A 90 6.27 -0.51 -3.05
C ILE A 90 5.53 -0.16 -4.34
N LYS A 91 6.24 0.05 -5.45
CA LYS A 91 5.66 0.31 -6.76
C LYS A 91 4.75 -0.82 -7.21
N LYS A 92 5.19 -2.08 -7.05
CA LYS A 92 4.38 -3.26 -7.35
C LYS A 92 3.09 -3.30 -6.51
N LEU A 93 3.18 -2.99 -5.22
CA LEU A 93 2.00 -2.96 -4.34
C LEU A 93 1.02 -1.84 -4.72
N VAL A 94 1.52 -0.62 -4.95
CA VAL A 94 0.69 0.52 -5.35
C VAL A 94 -0.02 0.22 -6.67
N ASN A 95 0.71 -0.25 -7.69
CA ASN A 95 0.12 -0.62 -8.98
C ASN A 95 -0.95 -1.72 -8.84
N TYR A 96 -0.71 -2.73 -8.01
CA TYR A 96 -1.71 -3.76 -7.73
C TYR A 96 -3.00 -3.16 -7.13
N LEU A 97 -2.88 -2.24 -6.17
CA LEU A 97 -4.03 -1.59 -5.54
C LEU A 97 -4.81 -0.68 -6.50
N GLU A 98 -4.10 0.06 -7.37
CA GLU A 98 -4.72 0.86 -8.43
C GLU A 98 -5.47 -0.01 -9.47
N LEU A 99 -4.86 -1.12 -9.89
CA LEU A 99 -5.47 -2.06 -10.83
C LEU A 99 -6.67 -2.79 -10.22
N ARG A 100 -6.57 -3.18 -8.94
CA ARG A 100 -7.67 -3.82 -8.21
C ARG A 100 -8.95 -2.99 -8.23
N TYR A 101 -8.83 -1.66 -8.20
CA TYR A 101 -9.96 -0.75 -8.41
C TYR A 101 -10.44 -0.74 -9.87
N SER A 102 -9.51 -0.76 -10.82
CA SER A 102 -9.75 -0.63 -12.27
C SER A 102 -10.36 -1.86 -12.95
N LEU A 103 -10.32 -3.05 -12.34
CA LEU A 103 -10.83 -4.32 -12.90
C LEU A 103 -12.35 -4.33 -13.19
N LYS A 104 -13.09 -3.25 -12.95
CA LYS A 104 -14.50 -3.11 -13.34
C LYS A 104 -14.71 -2.76 -14.82
N VAL A 105 -13.66 -2.55 -15.62
CA VAL A 105 -13.83 -2.29 -17.08
C VAL A 105 -14.20 -3.56 -17.86
N LEU A 106 -14.04 -4.76 -17.30
CA LEU A 106 -14.52 -6.01 -17.89
C LEU A 106 -15.75 -6.52 -17.14
N LYS A 107 -16.83 -5.74 -17.11
CA LYS A 107 -18.16 -6.36 -17.06
C LYS A 107 -18.51 -6.66 -18.50
N GLU A 108 -18.65 -7.95 -18.82
CA GLU A 108 -19.19 -8.43 -20.09
C GLU A 108 -20.40 -7.58 -20.48
N ALA A 109 -20.33 -6.97 -21.66
CA ALA A 109 -21.51 -6.42 -22.30
C ALA A 109 -22.49 -7.59 -22.47
N LYS A 110 -23.62 -7.53 -21.76
CA LYS A 110 -24.74 -8.42 -22.02
C LYS A 110 -25.50 -7.95 -23.24
#